data_AF-A0AA43ZJ02-F1
#
_entry.id   AF-A0AA43ZJ02-F1
#
_cell.length_a   1.000
_cell.length_b   1.000
_cell.length_c   1.000
_cell.angle_alpha   90.00
_cell.angle_beta   90.00
_cell.angle_gamma   90.00
#
_symmetry.space_group_name_H-M   'P 1'
#
loop_
_entity.id
_entity.type
_entity.pdbx_description
1 polymer ?
#
loop_
_entity_poly.entity_id
_entity_poly.type
_entity_poly.pdbx_seq_one_letter_code
_entity_poly.pdbx_strand_id
1 'polypeptide(L)'
;MSAAFVNPLARNGASVINSARSIKSWARQLLALPDEAVVTVSELACHVPGCPPKETVILVMQDTDMLQVSIHMAMKDVSEQDLAHAFSDAVKAKQ
;
A
#
# COMPACT_ATOMS: atom_id res chain seq x y z
N MET A 1 -4.49 28.42 -26.42
CA MET A 1 -4.15 27.23 -25.60
C MET A 1 -3.93 27.73 -24.18
N SER A 2 -4.88 27.52 -23.27
CA SER A 2 -4.73 27.94 -21.88
C SER A 2 -3.93 26.88 -21.14
N ALA A 3 -2.80 27.25 -20.53
CA ALA A 3 -2.07 26.33 -19.67
C ALA A 3 -2.94 25.97 -18.46
N ALA A 4 -2.89 24.70 -18.02
CA ALA A 4 -3.57 24.27 -16.81
C ALA A 4 -2.99 25.04 -15.61
N PHE A 5 -3.86 25.61 -14.78
CA PHE A 5 -3.46 26.23 -13.52
C PHE A 5 -2.87 25.17 -12.58
N VAL A 6 -1.58 25.26 -12.30
CA VAL A 6 -0.89 24.38 -11.35
C VAL A 6 -1.09 24.94 -9.96
N ASN A 7 -1.87 24.27 -9.10
CA ASN A 7 -2.08 24.67 -7.72
C ASN A 7 -0.81 24.36 -6.88
N PRO A 8 -0.06 25.37 -6.39
CA PRO A 8 1.16 25.15 -5.61
C PRO A 8 0.91 24.59 -4.21
N LEU A 9 -0.34 24.63 -3.72
CA LEU A 9 -0.77 24.01 -2.47
C LEU A 9 -1.38 22.62 -2.70
N ALA A 10 -1.43 22.12 -3.95
CA ALA A 10 -1.88 20.77 -4.20
C ALA A 10 -0.91 19.81 -3.52
N ARG A 11 -1.43 19.08 -2.53
CA ARG A 11 -0.76 17.89 -1.99
C ARG A 11 -0.40 16.99 -3.19
N ASN A 12 0.76 16.32 -3.16
CA ASN A 12 1.35 15.55 -4.28
C ASN A 12 0.50 14.31 -4.69
N GLY A 13 -0.79 14.51 -4.92
CA GLY A 13 -1.84 13.50 -4.88
C GLY A 13 -1.79 12.57 -6.07
N ALA A 14 -1.38 13.04 -7.25
CA ALA A 14 -1.23 12.18 -8.41
C ALA A 14 -0.19 11.05 -8.17
N SER A 15 0.95 11.38 -7.56
CA SER A 15 1.97 10.38 -7.22
C SER A 15 1.46 9.38 -6.18
N VAL A 16 0.78 9.86 -5.12
CA VAL A 16 0.22 8.99 -4.08
C VAL A 16 -0.88 8.08 -4.63
N ILE A 17 -1.76 8.59 -5.49
CA ILE A 17 -2.82 7.82 -6.14
C ILE A 17 -2.22 6.73 -7.03
N ASN A 18 -1.17 7.04 -7.78
CA ASN A 18 -0.50 6.07 -8.65
C ASN A 18 0.17 4.97 -7.83
N SER A 19 0.92 5.31 -6.78
CA SER A 19 1.55 4.33 -5.89
C SER A 19 0.51 3.42 -5.23
N ALA A 20 -0.57 4.01 -4.68
CA ALA A 20 -1.66 3.23 -4.08
C ALA A 20 -2.32 2.29 -5.10
N ARG A 21 -2.50 2.71 -6.35
CA ARG A 21 -3.06 1.87 -7.42
C ARG A 21 -2.14 0.71 -7.76
N SER A 22 -0.84 0.95 -7.92
CA SER A 22 0.14 -0.10 -8.18
C SER A 22 0.16 -1.14 -7.06
N ILE A 23 0.22 -0.70 -5.79
CA ILE A 23 0.21 -1.59 -4.63
C ILE A 23 -1.07 -2.44 -4.58
N LYS A 24 -2.25 -1.85 -4.85
CA LYS A 24 -3.50 -2.61 -4.92
C LYS A 24 -3.48 -3.66 -6.03
N SER A 25 -2.92 -3.31 -7.19
CA SER A 25 -2.81 -4.24 -8.32
C SER A 25 -1.90 -5.42 -7.97
N TRP A 26 -0.72 -5.16 -7.41
CA TRP A 26 0.21 -6.20 -6.98
C TRP A 26 -0.38 -7.08 -5.88
N ALA A 27 -1.05 -6.49 -4.88
CA ALA A 27 -1.70 -7.26 -3.82
C ALA A 27 -2.75 -8.24 -4.36
N ARG A 28 -3.58 -7.80 -5.32
CA ARG A 28 -4.55 -8.67 -5.99
C ARG A 28 -3.87 -9.81 -6.75
N GLN A 29 -2.79 -9.52 -7.47
CA GLN A 29 -2.05 -10.52 -8.25
C GLN A 29 -1.34 -11.54 -7.35
N LEU A 30 -0.60 -11.08 -6.35
CA LEU A 30 0.20 -11.93 -5.45
C LEU A 30 -0.66 -12.87 -4.60
N LEU A 31 -1.84 -12.43 -4.18
CA LEU A 31 -2.76 -13.20 -3.35
C LEU A 31 -3.88 -13.87 -4.16
N ALA A 32 -3.87 -13.75 -5.49
CA ALA A 32 -4.93 -14.23 -6.39
C ALA A 32 -6.35 -13.85 -5.91
N LEU A 33 -6.53 -12.58 -5.52
CA LEU A 33 -7.78 -12.10 -4.92
C LEU A 33 -8.90 -12.00 -5.96
N PRO A 34 -10.14 -12.38 -5.60
CA PRO A 34 -11.29 -12.17 -6.46
C PRO A 34 -11.69 -10.68 -6.50
N ASP A 35 -12.55 -10.30 -7.45
CA ASP A 35 -12.91 -8.89 -7.68
C ASP A 35 -13.62 -8.25 -6.48
N GLU A 36 -14.44 -9.02 -5.77
CA GLU A 36 -15.16 -8.64 -4.56
C GLU A 36 -14.27 -8.39 -3.34
N ALA A 37 -13.03 -8.89 -3.34
CA ALA A 37 -12.10 -8.65 -2.25
C ALA A 37 -11.79 -7.16 -2.13
N VAL A 38 -11.71 -6.66 -0.90
CA VAL A 38 -11.41 -5.25 -0.62
C VAL A 38 -9.94 -5.11 -0.26
N VAL A 39 -9.22 -4.26 -1.01
CA VAL A 39 -7.83 -3.90 -0.71
C VAL A 39 -7.72 -2.42 -0.38
N THR A 40 -7.30 -2.14 0.85
CA THR A 40 -7.03 -0.80 1.36
C THR A 40 -5.53 -0.61 1.50
N VAL A 41 -5.03 0.56 1.09
CA VAL A 41 -3.62 0.94 1.21
C VAL A 41 -3.57 2.32 1.87
N SER A 42 -2.85 2.42 2.97
CA SER A 42 -2.72 3.63 3.77
C SER A 42 -1.26 3.91 4.06
N GLU A 43 -0.83 5.16 3.91
CA GLU A 43 0.49 5.62 4.37
C GLU A 43 0.32 6.35 5.69
N LEU A 44 1.02 5.87 6.73
CA LEU A 44 0.96 6.41 8.08
C LEU A 44 2.33 6.93 8.50
N ALA A 45 2.36 7.85 9.46
CA ALA A 45 3.61 8.25 10.08
C ALA A 45 4.08 7.18 11.08
N CYS A 46 5.31 6.71 10.93
CA CYS A 46 5.91 5.78 11.89
C CYS A 46 6.46 6.58 13.08
N HIS A 47 5.99 6.32 14.29
CA HIS A 47 6.42 7.04 15.50
C HIS A 47 7.47 6.25 16.30
N VAL A 48 8.03 5.18 15.72
CA VAL A 48 9.01 4.31 16.37
C VAL A 48 10.41 4.93 16.23
N PRO A 49 11.20 5.05 17.32
CA PRO A 49 12.58 5.51 17.25
C PRO A 49 13.42 4.64 16.29
N GLY A 50 14.05 5.26 15.29
CA GLY A 50 14.86 4.56 14.29
C GLY A 50 14.09 4.02 13.08
N CYS A 51 12.77 4.20 13.01
CA CYS A 51 11.95 3.84 11.85
C CYS A 51 11.99 4.95 10.78
N PRO A 52 11.87 4.62 9.48
CA PRO A 52 11.57 5.60 8.45
C PRO A 52 10.33 6.42 8.84
N PRO A 53 10.23 7.70 8.44
CA PRO A 53 9.15 8.58 8.92
C PRO A 53 7.74 8.12 8.52
N LYS A 54 7.64 7.14 7.62
CA LYS A 54 6.41 6.65 7.03
C LYS A 54 6.41 5.13 6.95
N GLU A 55 5.22 4.56 7.10
CA GLU A 55 4.93 3.16 6.85
C GLU A 55 3.73 3.02 5.92
N THR A 56 3.69 1.94 5.16
CA THR A 56 2.59 1.58 4.28
C THR A 56 1.88 0.37 4.86
N VAL A 57 0.60 0.54 5.20
CA VAL A 57 -0.27 -0.51 5.71
C VAL A 57 -1.18 -0.95 4.59
N ILE A 58 -1.19 -2.26 4.32
CA ILE A 58 -2.09 -2.90 3.37
C ILE A 58 -3.03 -3.81 4.14
N LEU A 59 -4.33 -3.57 3.96
CA LEU A 59 -5.40 -4.39 4.52
C LEU A 59 -6.16 -5.06 3.38
N VAL A 60 -6.23 -6.38 3.43
CA VAL A 60 -7.01 -7.22 2.52
C VAL A 60 -8.14 -7.86 3.32
N MET A 61 -9.36 -7.69 2.83
CA MET A 61 -10.56 -8.32 3.37
C MET A 61 -11.21 -9.16 2.27
N GLN A 62 -11.44 -10.43 2.57
CA GLN A 62 -12.09 -11.39 1.68
C GLN A 62 -13.05 -12.23 2.52
N ASP A 63 -14.35 -12.17 2.20
CA ASP A 63 -15.41 -12.84 2.97
C ASP A 63 -15.32 -12.55 4.49
N THR A 64 -14.98 -13.57 5.29
CA THR A 64 -14.76 -13.46 6.74
C THR A 64 -13.29 -13.31 7.13
N ASP A 65 -12.38 -13.44 6.17
CA ASP A 65 -10.95 -13.41 6.39
C ASP A 65 -10.37 -12.01 6.22
N MET A 66 -9.41 -11.70 7.10
CA MET A 66 -8.68 -10.46 7.10
C MET A 66 -7.17 -10.72 7.17
N LEU A 67 -6.43 -10.04 6.30
CA LEU A 67 -4.97 -10.05 6.27
C LEU A 67 -4.48 -8.60 6.28
N GLN A 68 -3.67 -8.26 7.27
CA GLN A 68 -3.03 -6.96 7.37
C GLN A 68 -1.51 -7.14 7.35
N VAL A 69 -0.84 -6.34 6.54
CA VAL A 69 0.62 -6.25 6.52
C VAL A 69 1.06 -4.79 6.60
N SER A 70 2.19 -4.56 7.26
CA SER A 70 2.81 -3.23 7.38
C SER A 70 4.23 -3.30 6.83
N ILE A 71 4.57 -2.38 5.94
CA ILE A 71 5.91 -2.21 5.39
C ILE A 71 6.43 -0.85 5.84
N HIS A 72 7.55 -0.81 6.55
CA HIS A 72 8.09 0.42 7.15
C HIS A 72 8.80 1.32 6.12
N MET A 73 8.07 1.75 5.10
CA MET A 73 8.51 2.73 4.10
C MET A 73 7.30 3.45 3.49
N ALA A 74 7.55 4.58 2.82
CA ALA A 74 6.52 5.34 2.11
C ALA A 74 5.98 4.56 0.91
N MET A 75 4.72 4.80 0.53
CA MET A 75 4.05 4.09 -0.58
C MET A 75 4.80 4.20 -1.90
N LYS A 76 5.47 5.34 -2.13
CA LYS A 76 6.26 5.58 -3.35
C LYS A 76 7.52 4.72 -3.45
N ASP A 77 8.00 4.20 -2.33
CA ASP A 77 9.25 3.45 -2.22
C ASP A 77 8.97 1.94 -2.13
N VAL A 78 7.71 1.52 -1.94
CA VAL A 78 7.29 0.11 -1.91
C VAL A 78 7.42 -0.51 -3.30
N SER A 79 8.15 -1.62 -3.38
CA SER A 79 8.20 -2.46 -4.58
C SER A 79 7.26 -3.67 -4.49
N GLU A 80 7.03 -4.33 -5.63
CA GLU A 80 6.29 -5.59 -5.69
C GLU A 80 6.98 -6.69 -4.87
N GLN A 81 8.32 -6.71 -4.83
CA GLN A 81 9.09 -7.69 -4.07
C GLN A 81 8.88 -7.52 -2.56
N ASP A 82 8.90 -6.27 -2.06
CA ASP A 82 8.62 -5.98 -0.64
C ASP A 82 7.24 -6.48 -0.23
N LEU A 83 6.25 -6.29 -1.12
CA LEU A 83 4.88 -6.73 -0.92
C LEU A 83 4.78 -8.26 -0.87
N ALA A 84 5.49 -8.96 -1.78
CA ALA A 84 5.54 -10.42 -1.80
C ALA A 84 6.20 -10.99 -0.53
N HIS A 85 7.29 -10.39 -0.07
CA HIS A 85 7.95 -10.77 1.18
C HIS A 85 7.01 -10.57 2.38
N ALA A 86 6.38 -9.40 2.50
CA ALA A 86 5.46 -9.10 3.59
C ALA A 86 4.28 -10.07 3.66
N PHE A 87 3.67 -10.42 2.51
CA PHE A 87 2.60 -11.40 2.47
C PHE A 87 3.07 -12.82 2.79
N SER A 88 4.24 -13.24 2.31
CA SER A 88 4.80 -14.55 2.63
C SER A 88 5.01 -14.72 4.13
N ASP A 89 5.52 -13.69 4.80
CA ASP A 89 5.79 -13.75 6.24
C ASP A 89 4.50 -13.72 7.06
N ALA A 90 3.50 -12.94 6.63
CA ALA A 90 2.20 -12.90 7.29
C ALA A 90 1.41 -14.22 7.14
N VAL A 91 1.53 -14.91 6.01
CA VAL A 91 0.92 -16.24 5.80
C VAL A 91 1.60 -17.28 6.69
N LYS A 92 2.93 -17.27 6.80
CA LYS A 92 3.67 -18.17 7.70
C LYS A 92 3.28 -17.97 9.17
N ALA A 93 3.08 -16.72 9.60
CA ALA A 93 2.72 -16.41 10.99
C ALA A 93 1.31 -16.88 11.39
N LYS A 94 0.45 -17.21 10.42
CA LYS A 94 -0.90 -17.76 10.67
C LYS A 94 -0.96 -19.29 10.70
N GLN A 95 0.11 -19.99 10.28
CA GLN A 95 0.22 -21.46 10.33
C GLN A 95 0.81 -21.92 11.66
#